data_AF-A0A1G7V179-F1
#
_entry.id   AF-A0A1G7V179-F1
#
_cell.length_a   1.000
_cell.length_b   1.000
_cell.length_c   1.000
_cell.angle_alpha   90.00
_cell.angle_beta   90.00
_cell.angle_gamma   90.00
#
_symmetry.space_group_name_H-M   'P 1'
#
loop_
_entity.id
_entity.type
_entity.pdbx_description
1 polymer ?
#
loop_
_entity_poly.entity_id
_entity_poly.type
_entity_poly.pdbx_seq_one_letter_code
_entity_poly.pdbx_strand_id
1 'polypeptide(L)'
;MAAAAGGPAAATPPALVIFAGRAELGWLRVLKPGFRHCFAAVHDGHGWILYDPLSHATDIRALPPATAEDLAAWFRARGHTVVAVPRRRVRRRPAPWGPFTCVEALKRLLGIRARRVWTPWQLYRHLRTPGGYAERCP
;
A
#
# COMPACT_ATOMS: atom_id res chain seq x y z
N MET A 1 -8.05 8.90 34.77
CA MET A 1 -7.70 10.29 34.41
C MET A 1 -7.69 10.42 32.89
N ALA A 2 -8.53 11.34 32.41
CA ALA A 2 -8.62 11.97 31.09
C ALA A 2 -8.36 11.12 29.82
N ALA A 3 -9.45 10.68 29.19
CA ALA A 3 -9.52 10.54 27.75
C ALA A 3 -9.27 11.92 27.11
N ALA A 4 -8.22 12.05 26.30
CA ALA A 4 -8.00 13.25 25.51
C ALA A 4 -9.06 13.33 24.41
N ALA A 5 -9.81 14.42 24.44
CA ALA A 5 -10.83 14.80 23.47
C ALA A 5 -10.25 14.81 22.04
N GLY A 6 -11.05 14.33 21.10
CA GLY A 6 -10.74 14.34 19.68
C GLY A 6 -10.59 15.77 19.16
N GLY A 7 -9.35 16.22 18.96
CA GLY A 7 -9.05 17.26 17.98
C GLY A 7 -9.40 16.75 16.57
N PRO A 8 -9.56 17.64 15.57
CA PRO A 8 -9.78 17.23 14.20
C PRO A 8 -8.71 16.22 13.84
N ALA A 9 -9.12 15.01 13.47
CA ALA A 9 -8.21 13.91 13.19
C ALA A 9 -7.21 14.41 12.15
N ALA A 10 -5.98 14.73 12.59
CA ALA A 10 -4.93 15.21 11.70
C ALA A 10 -4.90 14.26 10.51
N ALA A 11 -5.14 14.82 9.31
CA ALA A 11 -5.31 14.04 8.09
C ALA A 11 -4.14 13.07 8.01
N THR A 12 -4.42 11.77 8.15
CA THR A 12 -3.34 10.81 8.32
C THR A 12 -2.56 10.81 7.00
N PRO A 13 -1.22 10.94 7.04
CA PRO A 13 -0.45 11.18 5.83
C PRO A 13 -0.70 10.09 4.80
N PRO A 14 -0.71 10.46 3.50
CA PRO A 14 -1.09 9.54 2.45
C PRO A 14 -0.07 8.41 2.26
N ALA A 15 -0.56 7.28 1.76
CA ALA A 15 0.24 6.23 1.16
C ALA A 15 -0.15 6.09 -0.31
N LEU A 16 0.83 5.95 -1.19
CA LEU A 16 0.64 5.57 -2.58
C LEU A 16 0.90 4.08 -2.69
N VAL A 17 -0.09 3.32 -3.15
CA VAL A 17 0.08 1.90 -3.50
C VAL A 17 0.31 1.80 -4.99
N ILE A 18 1.45 1.23 -5.37
CA ILE A 18 1.90 1.15 -6.75
C ILE A 18 1.84 -0.31 -7.20
N PHE A 19 1.22 -0.53 -8.35
CA PHE A 19 1.10 -1.84 -8.99
C PHE A 19 1.90 -1.85 -10.29
N ALA A 20 2.73 -2.89 -10.45
CA ALA A 20 3.60 -3.06 -11.59
C ALA A 20 3.24 -4.31 -12.40
N GLY A 21 3.37 -4.19 -13.73
CA GLY A 21 3.16 -5.30 -14.67
C GLY A 21 4.40 -6.15 -14.96
N ARG A 22 5.60 -5.67 -14.58
CA ARG A 22 6.84 -6.45 -14.68
C ARG A 22 6.90 -7.42 -13.49
N ALA A 23 7.31 -8.65 -13.78
CA ALA A 23 7.61 -9.66 -12.80
C ALA A 23 9.04 -10.14 -13.04
N GLU A 24 9.83 -10.22 -11.97
CA GLU A 24 11.18 -10.79 -12.03
C GLU A 24 11.14 -12.33 -12.10
N LEU A 25 10.04 -12.95 -11.68
CA LEU A 25 9.89 -14.41 -11.62
C LEU A 25 8.86 -14.91 -12.63
N GLY A 26 9.24 -15.91 -13.44
CA GLY A 26 8.45 -16.41 -14.58
C GLY A 26 7.05 -16.96 -14.23
N TRP A 27 6.88 -17.59 -13.06
CA TRP A 27 5.57 -18.09 -12.59
C TRP A 27 4.55 -16.98 -12.30
N LEU A 28 5.01 -15.74 -12.04
CA LEU A 28 4.11 -14.59 -11.86
C LEU A 28 3.44 -14.16 -13.17
N ARG A 29 3.77 -14.76 -14.32
CA ARG A 29 3.07 -14.57 -15.59
C ARG A 29 1.63 -15.11 -15.57
N VAL A 30 1.29 -15.98 -14.61
CA VAL A 30 -0.09 -16.45 -14.36
C VAL A 30 -0.96 -15.33 -13.77
N LEU A 31 -0.37 -14.34 -13.11
CA LEU A 31 -1.10 -13.19 -12.57
C LEU A 31 -1.56 -12.25 -13.69
N LYS A 32 -2.65 -11.52 -13.43
CA LYS A 32 -3.23 -10.55 -14.37
C LYS A 32 -2.13 -9.61 -14.92
N PRO A 33 -1.97 -9.48 -16.25
CA PRO A 33 -1.05 -8.51 -16.84
C PRO A 33 -1.26 -7.10 -16.26
N GLY A 34 -0.17 -6.41 -15.93
CA GLY A 34 -0.21 -5.12 -15.24
C GLY A 34 -0.24 -5.18 -13.70
N PHE A 35 -0.51 -6.35 -13.11
CA PHE A 35 -0.67 -6.55 -11.66
C PHE A 35 0.11 -7.78 -11.17
N ARG A 36 1.42 -7.78 -11.42
CA ARG A 36 2.31 -8.89 -11.03
C ARG A 36 3.14 -8.60 -9.79
N HIS A 37 3.28 -7.33 -9.44
CA HIS A 37 3.95 -6.88 -8.22
C HIS A 37 3.26 -5.64 -7.66
N CYS A 38 3.39 -5.42 -6.36
CA CYS A 38 2.94 -4.20 -5.71
C CYS A 38 3.89 -3.77 -4.60
N PHE A 39 4.11 -2.45 -4.51
CA PHE A 39 4.92 -1.79 -3.50
C PHE A 39 4.23 -0.50 -3.07
N ALA A 40 4.79 0.22 -2.09
CA ALA A 40 4.19 1.45 -1.61
C ALA A 40 5.21 2.57 -1.42
N ALA A 41 4.77 3.80 -1.59
CA ALA A 41 5.41 4.97 -1.02
C ALA A 41 4.54 5.48 0.14
N VAL A 42 5.13 5.64 1.33
CA VAL A 42 4.42 6.12 2.51
C VAL A 42 5.00 7.45 2.96
N HIS A 43 4.14 8.41 3.27
CA HIS A 43 4.58 9.66 3.87
C HIS A 43 4.54 9.51 5.41
N ASP A 44 5.65 9.79 6.08
CA ASP A 44 5.76 9.66 7.54
C ASP A 44 5.42 10.96 8.28
N GLY A 45 5.28 12.08 7.56
CA GLY A 45 5.07 13.42 8.10
C GLY A 45 6.22 14.37 7.76
N HIS A 46 7.39 13.83 7.42
CA HIS A 46 8.59 14.58 7.05
C HIS A 46 9.01 14.31 5.60
N GLY A 47 8.84 13.08 5.12
CA GLY A 47 9.18 12.72 3.75
C GLY A 47 8.54 11.43 3.28
N TRP A 48 8.83 11.10 2.03
CA TRP A 48 8.37 9.87 1.40
C TRP A 48 9.38 8.74 1.61
N ILE A 49 8.86 7.58 1.99
CA ILE A 49 9.62 6.34 2.13
C ILE A 49 9.05 5.33 1.13
N LEU A 50 9.89 4.86 0.21
CA LEU A 50 9.59 3.72 -0.63
C LEU A 50 9.75 2.43 0.18
N TYR A 51 8.75 1.56 0.09
CA TYR A 51 8.73 0.23 0.68
C TYR A 51 8.40 -0.79 -0.40
N ASP A 52 9.41 -1.56 -0.82
CA ASP A 52 9.32 -2.54 -1.89
C ASP A 52 9.64 -3.96 -1.40
N PRO A 53 8.62 -4.76 -1.04
CA PRO A 53 8.78 -6.15 -0.61
C PRO A 53 9.00 -7.07 -1.82
N LEU A 54 10.25 -7.23 -2.23
CA LEU A 54 10.67 -8.15 -3.28
C LEU A 54 10.64 -9.61 -2.78
N SER A 55 10.71 -10.55 -3.72
CA SER A 55 10.73 -11.99 -3.40
C SER A 55 11.99 -12.44 -2.65
N HIS A 56 13.11 -11.75 -2.88
CA HIS A 56 14.43 -12.09 -2.35
C HIS A 56 14.95 -11.08 -1.30
N ALA A 57 14.28 -9.93 -1.16
CA ALA A 57 14.69 -8.86 -0.25
C ALA A 57 13.50 -7.93 0.05
N THR A 58 13.65 -7.04 1.02
CA THR A 58 12.74 -5.90 1.18
C THR A 58 13.57 -4.63 1.06
N ASP A 59 13.33 -3.88 0.00
CA ASP A 59 14.02 -2.63 -0.26
C ASP A 59 13.25 -1.45 0.36
N ILE A 60 13.98 -0.61 1.08
CA ILE A 60 13.42 0.54 1.82
C ILE A 60 14.32 1.73 1.57
N ARG A 61 13.77 2.80 1.00
CA ARG A 61 14.55 3.98 0.60
C ARG A 61 13.79 5.27 0.88
N ALA A 62 14.49 6.27 1.39
CA ALA A 62 13.97 7.63 1.39
C ALA A 62 13.89 8.14 -0.04
N LEU A 63 12.79 8.79 -0.40
CA LEU A 63 12.60 9.42 -1.70
C LEU A 63 12.88 10.93 -1.60
N PRO A 64 13.29 11.58 -2.70
CA PRO A 64 13.39 13.02 -2.75
C PRO A 64 12.07 13.71 -2.37
N PRO A 65 12.11 14.95 -1.87
CA PRO A 65 10.90 15.73 -1.62
C PRO A 65 10.02 15.82 -2.86
N ALA A 66 8.75 15.45 -2.73
CA ALA A 66 7.76 15.50 -3.80
C ALA A 66 6.37 15.61 -3.20
N THR A 67 5.42 16.18 -3.96
CA THR A 67 4.00 16.08 -3.61
C THR A 67 3.49 14.65 -3.88
N ALA A 68 2.33 14.29 -3.30
CA ALA A 68 1.72 13.00 -3.58
C ALA A 68 1.33 12.87 -5.05
N GLU A 69 0.89 13.98 -5.65
CA GLU A 69 0.48 14.11 -7.04
C GLU A 69 1.67 13.92 -7.99
N ASP A 70 2.79 14.61 -7.74
CA ASP A 70 4.00 14.50 -8.55
C ASP A 70 4.59 13.09 -8.49
N LEU A 71 4.65 12.51 -7.28
CA LEU A 71 5.17 11.17 -7.10
C LEU A 71 4.27 10.14 -7.80
N ALA A 72 2.94 10.29 -7.67
CA ALA A 72 2.00 9.43 -8.37
C ALA A 72 2.10 9.58 -9.89
N ALA A 73 2.26 10.81 -10.40
CA ALA A 73 2.45 11.07 -11.83
C ALA A 73 3.75 10.43 -12.34
N TRP A 74 4.85 10.53 -11.59
CA TRP A 74 6.15 9.94 -11.92
C TRP A 74 6.08 8.42 -12.09
N PHE A 75 5.34 7.73 -11.22
CA PHE A 75 5.11 6.29 -11.33
C PHE A 75 4.17 5.93 -12.50
N ARG A 76 3.09 6.71 -12.70
CA ARG A 76 2.17 6.49 -13.83
C ARG A 76 2.86 6.65 -15.18
N ALA A 77 3.75 7.64 -15.31
CA ALA A 77 4.56 7.85 -16.51
C ALA A 77 5.47 6.65 -16.85
N ARG A 78 5.76 5.77 -15.88
CA ARG A 78 6.54 4.54 -16.05
C ARG A 78 5.67 3.29 -16.27
N GLY A 79 4.38 3.48 -16.51
CA GLY A 79 3.42 2.40 -16.78
C GLY A 79 2.89 1.71 -15.52
N HIS A 80 3.09 2.30 -14.34
CA HIS A 80 2.51 1.76 -13.11
C HIS A 80 1.08 2.24 -12.89
N THR A 81 0.27 1.40 -12.24
CA THR A 81 -1.02 1.84 -11.69
C THR A 81 -0.81 2.32 -10.26
N VAL A 82 -1.27 3.53 -9.94
CA VAL A 82 -1.09 4.14 -8.61
C VAL A 82 -2.43 4.43 -7.97
N VAL A 83 -2.61 3.98 -6.73
CA VAL A 83 -3.78 4.26 -5.90
C VAL A 83 -3.32 5.01 -4.65
N ALA A 84 -3.77 6.26 -4.50
CA ALA A 84 -3.58 7.02 -3.28
C ALA A 84 -4.59 6.55 -2.22
N VAL A 85 -4.11 6.30 -1.01
CA VAL A 85 -4.94 5.85 0.10
C VAL A 85 -4.50 6.57 1.38
N PRO A 86 -5.43 6.90 2.31
CA PRO A 86 -5.02 7.41 3.61
C PRO A 86 -4.25 6.32 4.36
N ARG A 87 -3.18 6.68 5.05
CA ARG A 87 -2.58 5.76 6.01
C ARG A 87 -3.50 5.68 7.23
N ARG A 88 -3.56 4.53 7.89
CA ARG A 88 -4.42 4.33 9.05
C ARG A 88 -3.58 3.83 10.21
N ARG A 89 -4.01 4.12 11.45
CA ARG A 89 -3.44 3.47 12.62
C ARG A 89 -3.72 1.98 12.54
N VAL A 90 -2.65 1.19 12.39
CA VAL A 90 -2.76 -0.27 12.38
C VAL A 90 -3.13 -0.74 13.78
N ARG A 91 -4.15 -1.61 13.87
CA ARG A 91 -4.59 -2.19 15.15
C ARG A 91 -3.44 -3.00 15.77
N ARG A 92 -3.21 -2.84 17.08
CA ARG A 92 -2.26 -3.65 17.86
C ARG A 92 -2.80 -5.07 18.09
N ARG A 93 -3.01 -5.83 17.00
CA ARG A 93 -3.42 -7.24 17.00
C ARG A 93 -2.63 -7.99 15.92
N PRO A 94 -2.18 -9.24 16.17
CA PRO A 94 -1.46 -10.03 15.17
C PRO A 94 -2.23 -10.10 13.85
N ALA A 95 -1.55 -9.87 12.73
CA ALA A 95 -2.11 -10.09 11.40
C ALA A 95 -2.53 -11.56 11.25
N PRO A 96 -3.56 -11.87 10.43
CA PRO A 96 -3.83 -13.26 10.07
C PRO A 96 -2.56 -13.94 9.52
N TRP A 97 -2.43 -15.25 9.76
CA TRP A 97 -1.35 -16.03 9.17
C TRP A 97 -1.47 -16.07 7.65
N GLY A 98 -0.33 -16.03 6.97
CA GLY A 98 -0.23 -16.05 5.52
C GLY A 98 1.23 -16.08 5.06
N PRO A 99 1.49 -16.47 3.81
CA PRO A 99 2.82 -16.45 3.22
C PRO A 99 3.31 -15.00 3.10
N PHE A 100 4.60 -14.80 3.31
CA PHE A 100 5.22 -13.49 3.15
C PHE A 100 5.32 -13.18 1.65
N THR A 101 4.37 -12.36 1.17
CA THR A 101 4.23 -11.94 -0.23
C THR A 101 4.17 -10.43 -0.27
N CYS A 102 4.44 -9.82 -1.44
CA CYS A 102 4.32 -8.37 -1.60
C CYS A 102 2.91 -7.85 -1.23
N VAL A 103 1.88 -8.63 -1.53
CA VAL A 103 0.49 -8.33 -1.13
C VAL A 103 0.29 -8.41 0.38
N GLU A 104 0.82 -9.45 1.05
CA GLU A 104 0.74 -9.58 2.50
C GLU A 104 1.51 -8.46 3.22
N ALA A 105 2.69 -8.11 2.71
CA ALA A 105 3.49 -7.01 3.21
C ALA A 105 2.74 -5.67 3.12
N LEU A 106 2.12 -5.36 1.98
CA LEU A 106 1.32 -4.15 1.84
C LEU A 106 0.02 -4.17 2.67
N LYS A 107 -0.62 -5.33 2.82
CA LYS A 107 -1.77 -5.47 3.73
C LYS A 107 -1.36 -5.13 5.15
N ARG A 108 -0.19 -5.59 5.61
CA ARG A 108 0.34 -5.27 6.95
C ARG A 108 0.70 -3.80 7.09
N LEU A 109 1.33 -3.22 6.07
CA LEU A 109 1.66 -1.79 6.02
C LEU A 109 0.41 -0.91 6.15
N LEU A 110 -0.67 -1.29 5.46
CA LEU A 110 -1.94 -0.55 5.44
C LEU A 110 -2.90 -0.96 6.58
N GLY A 111 -2.59 -2.02 7.34
CA GLY A 111 -3.49 -2.57 8.36
C GLY A 111 -4.72 -3.31 7.81
N ILE A 112 -4.69 -3.73 6.54
CA ILE A 112 -5.73 -4.53 5.90
C ILE A 112 -5.66 -5.97 6.41
N ARG A 113 -6.80 -6.52 6.82
CA ARG A 113 -6.92 -7.89 7.35
C ARG A 113 -7.71 -8.85 6.44
N ALA A 114 -7.88 -8.48 5.17
CA ALA A 114 -8.64 -9.27 4.20
C ALA A 114 -7.93 -10.60 3.85
N ARG A 115 -8.43 -11.71 4.40
CA ARG A 115 -7.88 -13.07 4.21
C ARG A 115 -8.01 -13.60 2.78
N ARG A 116 -8.91 -13.03 1.96
CA ARG A 116 -9.16 -13.46 0.57
C ARG A 116 -8.38 -12.63 -0.47
N VAL A 117 -7.55 -11.68 -0.02
CA VAL A 117 -6.74 -10.84 -0.90
C VAL A 117 -5.33 -11.41 -0.95
N TRP A 118 -5.03 -12.08 -2.06
CA TRP A 118 -3.82 -12.83 -2.31
C TRP A 118 -2.99 -12.28 -3.47
N THR A 119 -3.65 -11.65 -4.45
CA THR A 119 -2.98 -11.13 -5.65
C THR A 119 -2.96 -9.61 -5.69
N PRO A 120 -1.98 -8.99 -6.40
CA PRO A 120 -1.95 -7.54 -6.56
C PRO A 120 -3.24 -6.99 -7.20
N TRP A 121 -3.83 -7.74 -8.14
CA TRP A 121 -5.13 -7.37 -8.73
C TRP A 121 -6.27 -7.38 -7.70
N GLN A 122 -6.33 -8.38 -6.81
CA GLN A 122 -7.31 -8.41 -5.74
C GLN A 122 -7.12 -7.27 -4.75
N LEU A 123 -5.86 -6.94 -4.41
CA LEU A 123 -5.55 -5.80 -3.55
C LEU A 123 -6.01 -4.50 -4.20
N TYR A 124 -5.68 -4.28 -5.47
CA TYR A 124 -6.14 -3.12 -6.24
C TYR A 124 -7.66 -2.96 -6.21
N ARG A 125 -8.41 -4.04 -6.49
CA ARG A 125 -9.88 -4.03 -6.42
C ARG A 125 -10.36 -3.69 -5.00
N HIS A 126 -9.73 -4.26 -3.98
CA HIS A 126 -10.08 -4.02 -2.58
C HIS A 126 -9.89 -2.55 -2.18
N LEU A 127 -8.82 -1.91 -2.66
CA LEU A 127 -8.55 -0.49 -2.40
C LEU A 127 -9.51 0.45 -3.15
N ARG A 128 -9.97 0.08 -4.36
CA ARG A 128 -10.86 0.90 -5.19
C ARG A 128 -12.35 0.72 -4.93
N THR A 129 -12.75 -0.27 -4.14
CA THR A 129 -14.18 -0.52 -3.91
C THR A 129 -14.77 0.59 -3.03
N PRO A 130 -15.84 1.29 -3.46
CA PRO A 130 -16.60 2.22 -2.61
C PRO A 130 -17.12 1.48 -1.37
N GLY A 131 -17.04 2.10 -0.19
CA GLY A 131 -17.24 1.44 1.11
C GLY A 131 -16.09 0.52 1.51
N GLY A 132 -14.97 0.47 0.79
CA GLY A 132 -13.80 -0.38 1.05
C GLY A 132 -12.77 0.24 2.02
N TYR A 133 -11.48 -0.02 1.80
CA TYR A 133 -10.39 0.55 2.60
C TYR A 133 -10.43 2.08 2.66
N ALA A 134 -10.96 2.77 1.64
CA ALA A 134 -11.05 4.23 1.63
C ALA A 134 -12.09 4.79 2.63
N GLU A 135 -13.23 4.10 2.83
CA GLU A 135 -14.42 4.68 3.48
C GLU A 135 -14.79 4.07 4.84
N ARG A 136 -14.24 2.91 5.23
CA ARG A 136 -14.56 2.33 6.56
C ARG A 136 -13.84 3.05 7.70
N CYS A 137 -14.44 4.12 8.21
CA CYS A 137 -14.25 4.62 9.56
C CYS A 137 -15.02 3.68 10.52
N PRO A 138 -14.40 3.02 11.51
CA PRO A 138 -15.15 2.63 12.70
C PRO A 138 -15.51 3.88 13.51
#